data_AF-A0A957P1Z9-F1
#
_entry.id   AF-A0A957P1Z9-F1
#
_cell.length_a   1.000
_cell.length_b   1.000
_cell.length_c   1.000
_cell.angle_alpha   90.00
_cell.angle_beta   90.00
_cell.angle_gamma   90.00
#
_symmetry.space_group_name_H-M   'P 1'
#
loop_
_entity.id
_entity.type
_entity.pdbx_description
1 polymer ?
#
loop_
_entity_poly.entity_id
_entity_poly.type
_entity_poly.pdbx_seq_one_letter_code
_entity_poly.pdbx_strand_id
1 'polypeptide(L)'
;VQPSSWVDATALRDESRANRAEGFMLKRLDSSYQVGRIKGDWWKWKIDPFTVDAVMIYAQRGSGRRASLYTDYTFAVWDGEELVPFAKAYSGLTDAEIQQVDAFVRRNTKERFGPVRSVTP
;
A
#
# COMPACT_ATOMS: atom_id res chain seq x y z
N VAL A 1 -17.91 -20.26 -9.26
CA VAL A 1 -19.14 -19.53 -9.61
C VAL A 1 -19.00 -19.02 -11.05
N GLN A 2 -20.03 -19.11 -11.88
CA GLN A 2 -20.07 -18.51 -13.21
C GLN A 2 -21.19 -17.46 -13.23
N PRO A 3 -20.87 -16.18 -12.99
CA PRO A 3 -21.88 -15.12 -13.00
C PRO A 3 -22.43 -14.91 -14.41
N SER A 4 -23.73 -14.66 -14.51
CA SER A 4 -24.43 -14.35 -15.77
C SER A 4 -24.15 -12.95 -16.30
N SER A 5 -23.68 -12.03 -15.44
CA SER A 5 -23.37 -10.65 -15.79
C SER A 5 -22.24 -10.08 -14.92
N TRP A 6 -21.68 -8.94 -15.33
CA TRP A 6 -20.70 -8.19 -14.53
C TRP A 6 -21.28 -7.64 -13.23
N VAL A 7 -22.59 -7.35 -13.19
CA VAL A 7 -23.28 -6.92 -11.97
C VAL A 7 -23.31 -8.06 -10.96
N ASP A 8 -23.72 -9.26 -11.39
CA ASP A 8 -23.73 -10.45 -10.53
C ASP A 8 -22.30 -10.80 -10.06
N ALA A 9 -21.33 -10.69 -10.96
CA ALA A 9 -19.92 -10.94 -10.64
C ALA A 9 -19.39 -9.96 -9.58
N THR A 10 -19.83 -8.69 -9.62
CA THR A 10 -19.46 -7.67 -8.64
C THR A 10 -20.11 -7.95 -7.29
N ALA A 11 -21.41 -8.27 -7.26
CA ALA A 11 -22.10 -8.62 -6.02
C ALA A 11 -21.44 -9.83 -5.32
N LEU A 12 -21.09 -10.87 -6.09
CA LEU A 12 -20.33 -12.01 -5.58
C LEU A 12 -18.92 -11.63 -5.11
N ARG A 13 -18.30 -10.63 -5.75
CA ARG A 13 -16.95 -10.16 -5.36
C ARG A 13 -17.02 -9.48 -4.00
N ASP A 14 -18.09 -8.74 -3.72
CA ASP A 14 -18.28 -8.03 -2.45
C ASP A 14 -18.44 -9.00 -1.26
N GLU A 15 -18.93 -10.22 -1.50
CA GLU A 15 -18.98 -11.30 -0.51
C GLU A 15 -17.60 -11.93 -0.19
N SER A 16 -16.53 -11.58 -0.93
CA SER A 16 -15.22 -12.20 -0.77
C SER A 16 -14.69 -12.12 0.66
N ARG A 17 -14.94 -11.03 1.38
CA ARG A 17 -14.50 -10.86 2.78
C ARG A 17 -15.16 -11.87 3.72
N ALA A 18 -16.48 -12.05 3.60
CA ALA A 18 -17.22 -13.05 4.37
C ALA A 18 -16.69 -14.47 4.10
N ASN A 19 -16.27 -14.71 2.86
CA ASN A 19 -15.66 -15.94 2.40
C ASN A 19 -14.14 -16.04 2.66
N ARG A 20 -13.53 -15.08 3.36
CA ARG A 20 -12.08 -15.02 3.64
C ARG A 20 -11.21 -15.10 2.38
N ALA A 21 -11.68 -14.53 1.28
CA ALA A 21 -11.00 -14.45 -0.01
C ALA A 21 -10.59 -13.00 -0.33
N GLU A 22 -9.53 -12.84 -1.13
CA GLU A 22 -9.03 -11.53 -1.58
C GLU A 22 -9.78 -10.97 -2.80
N GLY A 23 -10.75 -11.70 -3.33
CA GLY A 23 -11.44 -11.42 -4.59
C GLY A 23 -11.43 -12.63 -5.53
N PHE A 24 -11.54 -12.38 -6.83
CA PHE A 24 -11.60 -13.43 -7.85
C PHE A 24 -10.37 -13.52 -8.74
N MET A 25 -10.14 -14.72 -9.24
CA MET A 25 -9.28 -14.98 -10.39
C MET A 25 -10.16 -15.09 -11.63
N LEU A 26 -9.99 -14.20 -12.60
CA LEU A 26 -10.64 -14.29 -13.91
C LEU A 26 -9.69 -15.01 -14.86
N LYS A 27 -10.15 -16.10 -15.48
CA LYS A 27 -9.34 -16.91 -16.40
C LYS A 27 -10.10 -17.06 -17.72
N ARG A 28 -9.42 -16.84 -18.84
CA ARG A 28 -10.01 -17.13 -20.16
C ARG A 28 -10.20 -18.64 -20.29
N LEU A 29 -11.41 -19.07 -20.67
CA LEU A 29 -11.80 -20.49 -20.65
C LEU A 29 -10.98 -21.36 -21.61
N ASP A 30 -10.56 -20.80 -22.75
CA ASP A 30 -9.76 -21.45 -23.79
C ASP A 30 -8.24 -21.28 -23.58
N SER A 31 -7.80 -20.65 -22.48
CA SER A 31 -6.37 -20.46 -22.21
C SER A 31 -5.70 -21.78 -21.80
N SER A 32 -4.52 -22.04 -22.36
CA SER A 32 -3.65 -23.11 -21.90
C SER A 32 -2.96 -22.71 -20.59
N TYR A 33 -2.53 -23.72 -19.82
CA TYR A 33 -1.67 -23.46 -18.67
C TYR A 33 -0.29 -23.02 -19.15
N GLN A 34 0.23 -21.93 -18.56
CA GLN A 34 1.51 -21.35 -18.94
C GLN A 34 2.46 -21.28 -17.74
N VAL A 35 3.76 -21.38 -18.01
CA VAL A 35 4.81 -21.33 -16.99
C VAL A 35 5.51 -19.96 -17.04
N GLY A 36 5.73 -19.37 -15.86
CA GLY A 36 6.42 -18.09 -15.73
C GLY A 36 5.46 -16.92 -15.52
N ARG A 37 5.94 -15.70 -15.81
CA ARG A 37 5.20 -14.44 -15.57
C ARG A 37 4.54 -13.95 -16.87
N ILE A 38 3.59 -14.73 -17.38
CA ILE A 38 2.83 -14.35 -18.57
C ILE A 38 1.63 -13.49 -18.17
N LYS A 39 1.35 -12.46 -18.97
CA LYS A 39 0.23 -11.53 -18.77
C LYS A 39 -0.85 -11.80 -19.83
N GLY A 40 -2.12 -11.60 -19.49
CA GLY A 40 -3.21 -11.51 -20.46
C GLY A 40 -4.35 -12.51 -20.24
N ASP A 41 -4.05 -13.78 -19.99
CA ASP A 41 -5.10 -14.80 -19.89
C ASP A 41 -5.75 -14.85 -18.51
N TRP A 42 -4.98 -14.56 -17.46
CA TRP A 42 -5.40 -14.67 -16.07
C TRP A 42 -5.26 -13.31 -15.36
N TRP A 43 -6.33 -12.87 -14.72
CA TRP A 43 -6.41 -11.59 -14.03
C TRP A 43 -6.80 -11.79 -12.56
N LYS A 44 -6.19 -11.00 -11.69
CA LYS A 44 -6.58 -10.89 -10.27
C LYS A 44 -7.54 -9.73 -10.15
N TRP A 45 -8.81 -10.02 -9.87
CA TRP A 45 -9.82 -9.01 -9.59
C TRP A 45 -10.06 -8.96 -8.08
N LYS A 46 -9.23 -8.17 -7.41
CA LYS A 46 -9.23 -8.06 -5.95
C LYS A 46 -10.31 -7.10 -5.46
N ILE A 47 -10.75 -7.30 -4.22
CA ILE A 47 -11.52 -6.30 -3.48
C ILE A 47 -10.61 -5.15 -3.01
N ASP A 48 -11.21 -3.99 -2.77
CA ASP A 48 -10.49 -2.84 -2.24
C ASP A 48 -9.97 -3.14 -0.82
N PRO A 49 -8.71 -2.78 -0.52
CA PRO A 49 -8.15 -2.95 0.83
C PRO A 49 -8.87 -2.03 1.82
N PHE A 50 -8.69 -2.31 3.12
CA PHE A 50 -9.09 -1.32 4.13
C PHE A 50 -8.12 -0.14 4.12
N THR A 51 -8.63 1.06 4.37
CA THR A 51 -7.87 2.30 4.50
C THR A 51 -7.89 2.77 5.95
N VAL A 52 -6.82 3.44 6.37
CA VAL A 52 -6.69 4.04 7.69
C VAL A 52 -5.96 5.36 7.57
N ASP A 53 -6.43 6.38 8.28
CA ASP A 53 -5.71 7.63 8.45
C ASP A 53 -4.75 7.50 9.62
N ALA A 54 -3.49 7.84 9.40
CA ALA A 54 -2.43 7.64 10.38
C ALA A 54 -1.44 8.82 10.38
N VAL A 55 -0.75 8.98 11.50
CA VAL A 55 0.23 10.04 11.70
C VAL A 55 1.62 9.54 11.35
N MET A 56 2.33 10.26 10.47
CA MET A 56 3.73 9.95 10.18
C MET A 56 4.60 10.47 11.32
N ILE A 57 5.32 9.57 11.99
CA ILE A 57 6.15 9.90 13.17
C ILE A 57 7.66 9.78 12.90
N TYR A 58 8.05 8.93 11.95
CA TYR A 58 9.43 8.80 11.51
C TYR A 58 9.53 8.72 9.99
N ALA A 59 10.65 9.20 9.47
CA ALA A 59 11.03 9.03 8.09
C ALA A 59 12.50 8.59 7.98
N GLN A 60 12.76 7.59 7.15
CA GLN A 60 14.08 7.02 6.92
C GLN A 60 14.49 7.23 5.46
N ARG A 61 15.79 7.50 5.26
CA ARG A 61 16.36 7.60 3.91
C ARG A 61 16.22 6.27 3.16
N GLY A 62 15.83 6.36 1.89
CA GLY A 62 15.78 5.23 0.99
C GLY A 62 17.18 4.67 0.68
N SER A 63 17.21 3.62 -0.14
CA SER A 63 18.44 3.02 -0.65
C SER A 63 18.51 3.09 -2.18
N GLY A 64 19.70 2.84 -2.75
CA GLY A 64 19.91 2.83 -4.19
C GLY A 64 19.52 4.15 -4.87
N ARG A 65 18.64 4.08 -5.88
CA ARG A 65 18.18 5.25 -6.66
C ARG A 65 17.55 6.36 -5.80
N ARG A 66 17.02 6.02 -4.61
CA ARG A 66 16.35 6.97 -3.71
C ARG A 66 17.17 7.27 -2.45
N ALA A 67 18.49 7.04 -2.46
CA ALA A 67 19.35 7.22 -1.29
C ALA A 67 19.41 8.67 -0.75
N SER A 68 19.12 9.67 -1.60
CA SER A 68 19.08 11.08 -1.21
C SER A 68 17.75 11.51 -0.57
N LEU A 69 16.70 10.69 -0.68
CA LEU A 69 15.32 11.03 -0.31
C LEU A 69 14.86 10.23 0.92
N TYR A 70 13.95 10.82 1.69
CA TYR A 70 13.18 10.09 2.70
C TYR A 70 12.02 9.36 2.01
N THR A 71 12.05 8.03 2.00
CA THR A 71 11.04 7.22 1.28
C THR A 71 10.51 6.03 2.07
N ASP A 72 10.92 5.88 3.32
CA ASP A 72 10.38 4.86 4.24
C ASP A 72 9.79 5.59 5.44
N TYR A 73 8.47 5.53 5.57
CA TYR A 73 7.71 6.32 6.53
C TYR A 73 7.10 5.38 7.57
N THR A 74 7.30 5.71 8.84
CA THR A 74 6.66 4.99 9.96
C THR A 74 5.41 5.73 10.38
N PHE A 75 4.31 5.01 10.43
CA PHE A 75 2.99 5.51 10.79
C PHE A 75 2.56 4.99 12.16
N ALA A 76 1.87 5.86 12.89
CA ALA A 76 1.28 5.59 14.18
C ALA A 76 -0.19 5.99 14.22
N VAL A 77 -0.92 5.38 15.16
CA VAL A 77 -2.29 5.73 15.52
C VAL A 77 -2.32 6.19 16.98
N TRP A 78 -3.32 6.99 17.33
CA TRP A 78 -3.52 7.43 18.70
C TRP A 78 -4.11 6.32 19.56
N ASP A 79 -3.49 6.08 20.71
CA ASP A 79 -4.02 5.32 21.83
C ASP A 79 -4.02 6.24 23.06
N GLY A 80 -5.18 6.85 23.33
CA GLY A 80 -5.27 7.97 24.27
C GLY A 80 -4.42 9.16 23.84
N GLU A 81 -3.42 9.52 24.64
CA GLU A 81 -2.47 10.60 24.36
C GLU A 81 -1.15 10.12 23.74
N GLU A 82 -1.01 8.81 23.50
CA GLU A 82 0.21 8.20 22.96
C GLU A 82 0.05 7.85 21.48
N LEU A 83 1.12 8.05 20.71
CA LEU A 83 1.20 7.59 19.31
C LEU A 83 1.88 6.22 19.27
N VAL A 84 1.11 5.19 18.90
CA VAL A 84 1.58 3.81 18.81
C VAL A 84 1.94 3.48 17.35
N PRO A 85 3.22 3.20 17.04
CA PRO A 85 3.63 2.80 15.69
C PRO A 85 3.03 1.44 15.32
N PHE A 86 2.49 1.33 14.10
CA PHE A 86 1.89 0.06 13.64
C PHE A 86 2.32 -0.35 12.23
N ALA A 87 2.79 0.59 11.40
CA ALA A 87 3.11 0.29 10.01
C ALA A 87 4.29 1.11 9.49
N LYS A 88 4.91 0.57 8.45
CA LYS A 88 5.84 1.30 7.57
C LYS A 88 5.36 1.23 6.14
N ALA A 89 5.48 2.34 5.41
CA ALA A 89 5.22 2.36 3.97
C ALA A 89 6.40 2.97 3.20
N TYR A 90 6.73 2.34 2.08
CA TYR A 90 7.83 2.73 1.20
C TYR A 90 7.43 2.78 -0.29
N SER A 91 6.14 2.63 -0.56
CA SER A 91 5.55 2.60 -1.89
C SER A 91 4.18 3.28 -1.87
N GLY A 92 3.59 3.50 -3.05
CA GLY A 92 2.26 4.11 -3.20
C GLY A 92 2.27 5.60 -3.53
N LEU A 93 3.42 6.27 -3.41
CA LEU A 93 3.59 7.66 -3.83
C LEU A 93 4.27 7.78 -5.20
N THR A 94 3.80 8.74 -5.99
CA THR A 94 4.47 9.24 -7.20
C THR A 94 5.76 9.98 -6.85
N ASP A 95 6.63 10.18 -7.84
CA ASP A 95 7.89 10.91 -7.63
C ASP A 95 7.64 12.37 -7.18
N ALA A 96 6.58 13.01 -7.65
CA ALA A 96 6.22 14.37 -7.23
C ALA A 96 5.78 14.42 -5.75
N GLU A 97 4.96 13.46 -5.32
CA GLU A 97 4.53 13.36 -3.91
C GLU A 97 5.71 13.04 -2.99
N ILE A 98 6.63 12.18 -3.42
CA ILE A 98 7.86 11.89 -2.66
C ILE A 98 8.67 13.16 -2.41
N GLN A 99 8.80 14.04 -3.40
CA GLN A 99 9.51 15.31 -3.22
C GLN A 99 8.81 16.23 -2.21
N GLN A 100 7.47 16.25 -2.21
CA GLN A 100 6.71 17.03 -1.24
C GLN A 100 6.91 16.51 0.18
N VAL A 101 6.85 15.18 0.36
CA VAL A 101 7.08 14.56 1.67
C VAL A 101 8.53 14.73 2.12
N ASP A 102 9.52 14.60 1.23
CA ASP A 102 10.93 14.83 1.55
C ASP A 102 11.15 16.28 2.04
N ALA A 103 10.55 17.26 1.36
CA ALA A 103 10.60 18.67 1.77
C ALA A 103 9.89 18.91 3.11
N PHE A 104 8.78 18.21 3.38
CA PHE A 104 8.11 18.25 4.69
C PHE A 104 9.02 17.68 5.79
N VAL A 105 9.59 16.49 5.59
CA VAL A 105 10.45 15.81 6.58
C VAL A 105 11.65 16.68 6.93
N ARG A 106 12.30 17.30 5.93
CA ARG A 106 13.45 18.18 6.16
C ARG A 106 13.10 19.42 6.98
N ARG A 107 11.93 20.01 6.76
CA ARG A 107 11.47 21.21 7.48
C ARG A 107 10.95 20.91 8.88
N ASN A 108 10.44 19.71 9.12
CA ASN A 108 9.76 19.33 10.36
C ASN A 108 10.52 18.25 11.16
N THR A 109 11.80 18.04 10.87
CA THR A 109 12.65 17.12 11.65
C THR A 109 12.82 17.65 13.07
N LYS A 110 12.50 16.83 14.08
CA LYS A 110 12.76 17.10 15.50
C LYS A 110 14.11 16.52 15.93
N GLU A 111 14.32 15.23 15.70
CA GLU A 111 15.53 14.52 16.12
C GLU A 111 16.09 13.64 14.99
N ARG A 112 17.35 13.26 15.15
CA ARG A 112 18.10 12.49 14.16
C ARG A 112 18.73 11.25 14.79
N PHE A 113 18.37 10.08 14.24
CA PHE A 113 18.91 8.78 14.62
C PHE A 113 19.54 8.12 13.39
N GLY A 114 20.79 8.49 13.08
CA GLY A 114 21.48 8.02 11.87
C GLY A 114 20.73 8.41 10.57
N PRO A 115 20.22 7.44 9.79
CA PRO A 115 19.42 7.70 8.59
C PRO A 115 17.95 8.04 8.88
N VAL A 116 17.48 7.85 10.12
CA VAL A 116 16.10 8.08 10.56
C VAL A 116 15.95 9.52 11.08
N ARG A 117 14.79 10.11 10.85
CA ARG A 117 14.34 11.40 11.38
C ARG A 117 13.03 11.21 12.12
N SER A 118 12.92 11.74 13.33
CA SER A 118 11.61 11.97 13.94
C SER A 118 11.02 13.26 13.38
N VAL A 119 9.72 13.29 13.12
CA VAL A 119 9.02 14.46 12.61
C VAL A 119 7.99 14.96 13.61
N THR A 120 7.60 16.22 13.49
CA THR A 120 6.43 16.73 14.22
C THR A 120 5.18 15.96 13.76
N PRO A 121 4.49 15.27 14.69
CA PRO A 121 3.20 14.62 14.41
C PRO A 121 2.14 15.62 13.94
#